data_AF-A0A6L6T6I9-F1
#
_entry.id   AF-A0A6L6T6I9-F1
#
_cell.length_a   1.000
_cell.length_b   1.000
_cell.length_c   1.000
_cell.angle_alpha   90.00
_cell.angle_beta   90.00
_cell.angle_gamma   90.00
#
_symmetry.space_group_name_H-M   'P 1'
#
loop_
_entity.id
_entity.type
_entity.pdbx_description
1 polymer ?
#
loop_
_entity_poly.entity_id
_entity_poly.type
_entity_poly.pdbx_seq_one_letter_code
_entity_poly.pdbx_strand_id
1 'polypeptide(L)'
;MLAPKALLDALSDQASRLFSSDTAQPRAELESQFKVLMQGAFSKLDLVSREEFDSQMVVLARTRARLEALEKQVAELEARMAPPQA
;
A
#
# COMPACT_ATOMS: atom_id res chain seq x y z
N MET A 1 -8.53 -7.35 6.32
CA MET A 1 -8.02 -5.98 6.13
C MET A 1 -8.99 -5.02 6.80
N LEU A 2 -8.51 -4.16 7.70
CA LEU A 2 -9.36 -3.07 8.20
C LEU A 2 -9.70 -2.15 7.02
N ALA A 3 -10.98 -1.82 6.86
CA ALA A 3 -11.37 -0.80 5.91
C ALA A 3 -10.75 0.54 6.36
N PRO A 4 -10.07 1.30 5.47
CA PRO A 4 -9.39 2.55 5.81
C PRO A 4 -10.30 3.53 6.56
N LYS A 5 -11.60 3.53 6.22
CA LYS A 5 -12.62 4.36 6.85
C LYS A 5 -12.83 4.06 8.34
N ALA A 6 -12.95 2.78 8.70
CA ALA A 6 -13.16 2.38 10.10
C ALA A 6 -11.96 2.74 11.00
N LEU A 7 -10.75 2.73 10.44
CA LEU A 7 -9.54 3.14 11.14
C LEU A 7 -9.48 4.66 11.33
N LEU A 8 -9.87 5.44 10.32
CA LEU A 8 -9.98 6.91 10.41
C LEU A 8 -11.02 7.33 11.44
N ASP A 9 -12.17 6.65 11.46
CA ASP A 9 -13.23 6.91 12.43
C ASP A 9 -12.74 6.63 13.87
N ALA A 10 -12.07 5.49 14.09
CA ALA A 10 -11.50 5.14 15.40
C ALA A 10 -10.38 6.11 15.86
N LEU A 11 -9.53 6.56 14.92
CA LEU A 11 -8.52 7.58 15.18
C LEU A 11 -9.13 8.92 15.57
N SER A 12 -10.16 9.36 14.86
CA SER A 12 -10.90 10.59 15.16
C SER A 12 -11.53 10.51 16.55
N ASP A 13 -12.08 9.35 16.90
CA ASP A 13 -12.70 9.11 18.21
C ASP A 13 -11.69 9.08 19.36
N GLN A 14 -10.49 8.54 19.15
CA GLN A 14 -9.43 8.59 20.15
C GLN A 14 -8.79 9.98 20.25
N ALA A 15 -8.61 10.69 19.12
CA ALA A 15 -8.08 12.05 19.12
C ALA A 15 -9.04 13.01 19.83
N SER A 16 -10.35 12.93 19.57
CA SER A 16 -11.35 13.78 20.25
C SER A 16 -11.33 13.59 21.76
N ARG A 17 -11.14 12.37 22.25
CA ARG A 17 -10.98 12.07 23.68
C ARG A 17 -9.71 12.67 24.28
N LEU A 18 -8.59 12.65 23.54
CA LEU A 18 -7.34 13.30 23.97
C LEU A 18 -7.49 14.82 24.08
N PHE A 19 -8.28 15.45 23.20
CA PHE A 19 -8.51 16.90 23.23
C PHE A 19 -9.64 17.35 24.16
N SER A 20 -10.55 16.45 24.53
CA SER A 20 -11.70 16.75 25.41
C SER A 20 -11.43 16.41 26.88
N SER A 21 -10.22 15.96 27.24
CA SER A 21 -9.88 15.69 28.63
C SER A 21 -9.91 17.01 29.42
N ASP A 22 -10.82 17.09 30.40
CA ASP A 22 -11.16 18.26 31.23
C ASP A 22 -10.01 18.75 32.13
N THR A 23 -8.84 18.14 32.02
CA THR A 23 -7.60 18.53 32.69
C THR A 23 -6.68 19.19 31.68
N ALA A 24 -6.22 20.41 31.97
CA ALA A 24 -5.28 21.15 31.14
C ALA A 24 -3.94 20.40 31.05
N GLN A 25 -3.84 19.42 30.16
CA GLN A 25 -2.61 18.70 29.89
C GLN A 25 -1.61 19.65 29.21
N PRO A 26 -0.32 19.61 29.59
CA PRO A 26 0.72 20.32 28.87
C PRO A 26 0.69 19.95 27.38
N ARG A 27 0.80 20.97 26.51
CA ARG A 27 0.77 20.79 25.04
C ARG A 27 1.76 19.72 24.54
N ALA A 28 2.93 19.62 25.18
CA ALA A 28 3.95 18.63 24.85
C ALA A 28 3.50 17.18 25.13
N GLU A 29 2.72 16.95 26.18
CA GLU A 29 2.19 15.61 26.50
C GLU A 29 1.10 15.19 25.51
N LEU A 30 0.27 16.13 25.08
CA LEU A 30 -0.73 15.89 24.02
C LEU A 30 -0.06 15.55 22.69
N GLU A 31 0.99 16.27 22.31
CA GLU A 31 1.74 16.01 21.08
C GLU A 31 2.40 14.62 21.10
N SER A 32 2.99 14.23 22.23
CA SER A 32 3.57 12.90 22.43
C SER A 32 2.52 11.79 22.29
N GLN A 33 1.39 11.92 22.98
CA GLN A 33 0.30 10.94 22.92
C GLN A 33 -0.28 10.81 21.51
N PHE A 34 -0.48 11.94 20.83
CA PHE A 34 -0.96 11.95 19.45
C PHE A 34 0.02 11.28 18.49
N LYS A 35 1.34 11.50 18.65
CA LYS A 35 2.37 10.85 17.84
C LYS A 35 2.38 9.33 18.02
N VAL A 36 2.25 8.83 19.24
CA VAL A 36 2.16 7.40 19.53
C VAL A 36 0.91 6.78 18.90
N LEU A 37 -0.23 7.48 19.00
CA LEU A 37 -1.49 7.06 18.38
C LEU A 37 -1.38 6.96 16.84
N MET A 38 -0.78 7.96 16.20
CA MET A 38 -0.52 7.95 14.75
C MET A 38 0.42 6.82 14.33
N GLN A 39 1.52 6.61 15.07
CA GLN A 39 2.46 5.51 14.81
C GLN A 39 1.76 4.15 14.93
N GLY A 40 0.96 3.94 15.98
CA GLY A 40 0.21 2.70 16.17
C GLY A 40 -0.84 2.46 15.08
N ALA A 41 -1.45 3.51 14.53
CA ALA A 41 -2.40 3.38 13.43
C ALA A 41 -1.72 3.09 12.08
N PHE A 42 -0.59 3.74 11.79
CA PHE A 42 0.19 3.48 10.57
C PHE A 42 0.75 2.06 10.53
N SER A 43 1.18 1.52 11.67
CA SER A 43 1.62 0.12 11.77
C SER A 43 0.52 -0.89 11.46
N LYS A 44 -0.77 -0.52 11.57
CA LYS A 44 -1.92 -1.40 11.25
C LYS A 44 -2.35 -1.35 9.78
N LEU A 45 -1.76 -0.46 8.98
CA LEU A 45 -2.14 -0.22 7.59
C LEU A 45 -1.23 -0.95 6.57
N ASP A 46 -0.34 -1.83 7.01
CA ASP A 46 0.62 -2.56 6.17
C ASP A 46 1.31 -1.63 5.15
N LEU A 47 1.73 -0.46 5.62
CA LEU A 47 2.31 0.58 4.77
C LEU A 47 3.73 0.22 4.35
N VAL A 48 4.04 0.41 3.08
CA VAL A 48 5.41 0.37 2.56
C VAL A 48 5.93 1.78 2.35
N SER A 49 7.25 1.94 2.35
CA SER A 49 7.85 3.24 2.01
C SER A 49 7.55 3.61 0.56
N ARG A 50 7.55 4.90 0.27
CA ARG A 50 7.35 5.39 -1.10
C ARG A 50 8.42 4.86 -2.06
N GLU A 51 9.66 4.82 -1.60
CA GLU A 51 10.80 4.30 -2.36
C GLU A 51 10.67 2.81 -2.68
N GLU A 52 10.20 2.01 -1.72
CA GLU A 52 9.95 0.58 -1.93
C GLU A 52 8.80 0.37 -2.92
N PHE A 53 7.72 1.14 -2.80
CA PHE A 53 6.63 1.11 -3.78
C PHE A 53 7.12 1.44 -5.19
N ASP A 54 7.88 2.53 -5.36
CA ASP A 54 8.40 2.95 -6.67
C ASP A 54 9.37 1.90 -7.23
N SER A 55 10.18 1.26 -6.38
CA SER A 55 11.06 0.16 -6.75
C SER A 55 10.28 -1.05 -7.27
N GLN A 56 9.20 -1.45 -6.59
CA GLN A 56 8.34 -2.56 -7.02
C GLN A 56 7.62 -2.24 -8.34
N MET A 57 7.24 -0.98 -8.57
CA MET A 57 6.65 -0.55 -9.83
C MET A 57 7.61 -0.73 -11.02
N VAL A 58 8.89 -0.44 -10.83
CA VAL A 58 9.93 -0.67 -11.87
C VAL A 58 10.09 -2.16 -12.16
N VAL A 59 10.12 -3.00 -11.12
CA VAL A 59 10.19 -4.47 -11.28
C VAL A 59 8.98 -4.97 -12.06
N LEU A 60 7.78 -4.51 -11.71
CA LEU A 60 6.53 -4.88 -12.39
C LEU A 60 6.51 -4.45 -13.86
N ALA A 61 7.00 -3.25 -14.18
CA ALA A 61 7.11 -2.80 -15.57
C ALA A 61 8.04 -3.71 -16.38
N ARG A 62 9.19 -4.09 -15.80
CA ARG A 62 10.15 -4.99 -16.44
C ARG A 62 9.60 -6.39 -16.63
N THR A 63 8.86 -6.92 -15.67
CA THR A 63 8.26 -8.26 -15.78
C THR A 63 7.17 -8.28 -16.85
N ARG A 64 6.33 -7.24 -16.95
CA ARG A 64 5.35 -7.11 -18.05
C ARG A 64 6.02 -7.08 -19.42
N ALA A 65 7.05 -6.26 -19.60
CA ALA A 65 7.77 -6.20 -20.87
C ALA A 65 8.39 -7.56 -21.27
N ARG A 66 8.92 -8.31 -20.29
CA ARG A 66 9.43 -9.67 -20.51
C ARG A 66 8.32 -10.66 -20.85
N LEU A 67 7.18 -10.56 -20.17
CA LEU A 67 6.02 -11.42 -20.42
C LEU A 67 5.51 -11.23 -21.85
N GLU A 68 5.30 -9.98 -22.27
CA GLU A 68 4.87 -9.66 -23.64
C GLU A 68 5.86 -10.15 -24.71
N ALA A 69 7.16 -10.09 -24.44
CA ALA A 69 8.18 -10.62 -25.34
C ALA A 69 8.13 -12.15 -25.46
N LEU A 70 7.92 -12.85 -24.34
CA LEU A 70 7.77 -14.31 -24.33
C LEU A 70 6.47 -14.75 -25.00
N GLU A 71 5.37 -14.06 -24.76
CA GLU A 71 4.08 -14.31 -25.44
C GLU A 71 4.22 -14.22 -26.96
N LYS A 72 4.95 -13.21 -27.46
CA LYS A 72 5.26 -13.10 -28.90
C LYS A 72 6.09 -14.26 -29.42
N GLN A 73 7.14 -14.66 -28.69
CA GLN A 73 7.98 -15.80 -29.08
C GLN A 73 7.18 -17.10 -29.14
N VAL A 74 6.30 -17.33 -28.16
CA VAL A 74 5.42 -18.50 -28.15
C VAL A 74 4.48 -18.47 -29.35
N ALA A 75 3.82 -17.35 -29.63
CA ALA A 75 2.93 -17.22 -30.79
C ALA A 75 3.66 -17.47 -32.12
N GLU A 76 4.90 -16.97 -32.27
CA GLU A 76 5.72 -17.25 -33.45
C GLU A 76 6.07 -18.74 -33.59
N LEU A 77 6.37 -19.42 -32.49
CA LEU A 77 6.66 -20.85 -32.48
C LEU A 77 5.41 -21.66 -32.82
N GLU A 78 4.27 -21.33 -32.22
CA GLU A 78 2.98 -21.96 -32.51
C GLU A 78 2.60 -21.81 -33.98
N ALA A 79 2.79 -20.62 -34.57
CA ALA A 79 2.54 -20.37 -35.99
C ALA A 79 3.44 -21.21 -36.91
N ARG A 80 4.70 -21.44 -36.54
CA ARG A 80 5.63 -22.30 -37.29
C ARG A 80 5.31 -23.79 -37.19
N MET A 81 4.67 -24.20 -36.10
CA MET A 81 4.31 -25.59 -35.83
C MET A 81 2.91 -25.96 -36.32
N ALA A 82 2.10 -24.98 -36.74
CA ALA A 82 0.79 -25.23 -37.31
C ALA A 82 0.93 -26.07 -38.61
N PRO A 83 0.26 -27.24 -38.72
CA PRO A 83 0.31 -28.03 -39.94
C PRO A 83 -0.27 -27.24 -41.12
N PRO A 84 0.24 -27.45 -42.35
CA PRO A 84 -0.31 -26.77 -43.51
C PRO A 84 -1.80 -27.15 -43.62
N GLN A 85 -2.67 -26.14 -43.60
CA GLN A 85 -4.09 -26.34 -43.86
C GLN A 85 -4.22 -26.91 -45.27
N ALA A 86 -4.70 -28.16 -45.36
CA ALA A 86 -5.05 -28.82 -46.61
C ALA A 86 -6.38 -28.28 -47.15
#